data_AF-A0A7R7H860-F1
#
_entry.id   AF-A0A7R7H860-F1
#
_cell.length_a   1.000
_cell.length_b   1.000
_cell.length_c   1.000
_cell.angle_alpha   90.00
_cell.angle_beta   90.00
_cell.angle_gamma   90.00
#
_symmetry.space_group_name_H-M   'P 1'
#
loop_
_entity.id
_entity.type
_entity.pdbx_description
1 polymer ?
#
loop_
_entity_poly.entity_id
_entity_poly.type
_entity_poly.pdbx_seq_one_letter_code
_entity_poly.pdbx_strand_id
1 'polypeptide(L)'
;MGSLTIRNLDDVVTQKLRERAAARGVSMEQEVRDTLARSVTDDGKRRRKPTIEEMTRLGVKPPQPFDLKKLTDEMWDEGLL
;
A
#
# COMPACT_ATOMS: atom_id res chain seq x y z
N MET A 1 -19.11 21.85 11.38
CA MET A 1 -17.80 22.45 11.05
C MET A 1 -17.06 22.68 12.34
N GLY A 2 -15.84 22.16 12.46
CA GLY A 2 -14.98 22.38 13.63
C GLY A 2 -13.71 23.10 13.19
N SER A 3 -13.12 23.89 14.08
CA SER A 3 -11.80 24.46 13.89
C SER A 3 -10.77 23.65 14.68
N LEU A 4 -9.61 23.40 14.06
CA LEU A 4 -8.48 22.74 14.69
C LEU A 4 -7.25 23.65 14.55
N THR A 5 -6.61 23.96 15.66
CA THR A 5 -5.36 24.73 15.68
C THR A 5 -4.23 23.81 16.12
N ILE A 6 -3.28 23.56 15.23
CA ILE A 6 -2.07 22.79 15.51
C ILE A 6 -0.95 23.79 15.84
N ARG A 7 -0.43 23.74 17.07
CA ARG A 7 0.68 24.60 17.53
C ARG A 7 2.00 23.84 17.40
N ASN A 8 3.10 24.57 17.24
CA ASN A 8 4.46 24.03 17.14
C ASN A 8 4.59 22.96 16.04
N LEU A 9 3.96 23.20 14.88
CA LEU A 9 4.12 22.33 13.72
C LEU A 9 5.52 22.54 13.13
N ASP A 10 6.26 21.45 12.95
CA ASP A 10 7.58 21.48 12.33
C ASP A 10 7.55 22.22 10.97
N ASP A 11 8.52 23.11 10.75
CA ASP A 11 8.64 23.92 9.53
C ASP A 11 8.77 23.03 8.29
N VAL A 12 9.44 21.88 8.42
CA VAL A 12 9.57 20.89 7.33
C VAL A 12 8.20 20.35 6.94
N VAL A 13 7.34 20.07 7.92
CA VAL A 13 5.97 19.57 7.66
C VAL A 13 5.13 20.66 7.00
N THR A 14 5.23 21.89 7.48
CA THR A 14 4.55 23.05 6.90
C THR A 14 4.93 23.25 5.44
N GLN A 15 6.23 23.18 5.13
CA GLN A 15 6.75 23.31 3.77
C GLN A 15 6.25 22.19 2.85
N LYS A 16 6.30 20.94 3.32
CA LYS A 16 5.81 19.78 2.55
C LYS A 16 4.31 19.85 2.25
N LEU A 17 3.50 20.35 3.19
CA LEU A 17 2.07 20.56 2.98
C LEU A 17 1.81 21.63 1.90
N ARG A 18 2.59 22.71 1.87
CA ARG A 18 2.49 23.72 0.81
C ARG A 18 2.87 23.17 -0.56
N GLU A 19 3.96 22.43 -0.65
CA GLU A 19 4.40 21.78 -1.89
C GLU A 19 3.32 20.83 -2.44
N ARG A 20 2.74 20.00 -1.57
CA ARG A 20 1.66 19.07 -1.93
C ARG A 20 0.38 19.79 -2.37
N ALA A 21 0.00 20.85 -1.67
CA ALA A 21 -1.17 21.66 -2.02
C ALA A 21 -0.98 22.32 -3.39
N ALA A 22 0.19 22.91 -3.65
CA ALA A 22 0.54 23.51 -4.93
C ALA A 22 0.52 22.48 -6.08
N ALA A 23 1.13 21.31 -5.87
CA ALA A 23 1.13 20.22 -6.85
C ALA A 23 -0.29 19.72 -7.20
N ARG A 24 -1.22 19.76 -6.23
CA ARG A 24 -2.63 19.40 -6.43
C ARG A 24 -3.51 20.56 -6.91
N GLY A 25 -3.01 21.80 -6.93
CA GLY A 25 -3.80 22.98 -7.26
C GLY A 25 -4.90 23.31 -6.24
N VAL A 26 -4.70 22.96 -4.96
CA VAL A 26 -5.67 23.21 -3.88
C VAL A 26 -5.09 24.14 -2.81
N SER A 27 -5.94 24.68 -1.93
CA SER A 27 -5.46 25.45 -0.78
C SER A 27 -4.73 24.56 0.21
N MET A 28 -3.80 25.16 0.97
CA MET A 28 -3.09 24.45 2.04
C MET A 28 -4.05 23.88 3.08
N GLU A 29 -5.10 24.62 3.44
CA GLU A 29 -6.13 24.14 4.37
C GLU A 29 -6.85 22.89 3.83
N GLN A 30 -7.19 22.87 2.54
CA GLN A 30 -7.81 21.70 1.92
C GLN A 30 -6.86 20.50 1.95
N GLU A 31 -5.58 20.69 1.65
CA GLU A 31 -4.58 19.60 1.71
C GLU A 31 -4.45 19.04 3.13
N VAL A 32 -4.44 19.91 4.15
CA VAL A 32 -4.43 19.51 5.56
C VAL A 32 -5.68 18.73 5.90
N ARG A 33 -6.86 19.23 5.52
CA ARG A 33 -8.15 18.58 5.79
C ARG A 33 -8.22 17.20 5.15
N ASP A 34 -7.85 17.08 3.88
CA ASP A 34 -7.83 15.81 3.16
C ASP A 34 -6.83 14.83 3.77
N THR A 35 -5.65 15.32 4.17
CA THR A 35 -4.61 14.48 4.77
C THR A 35 -5.01 13.96 6.13
N LEU A 36 -5.59 14.81 6.98
CA LEU A 36 -6.16 14.39 8.25
C LEU A 36 -7.29 13.40 8.03
N ALA A 37 -8.26 13.72 7.15
CA ALA A 37 -9.38 12.84 6.84
C ALA A 37 -8.89 11.47 6.37
N ARG A 38 -7.97 11.41 5.40
CA ARG A 38 -7.36 10.14 4.97
C ARG A 38 -6.70 9.42 6.14
N SER A 39 -5.89 10.11 6.94
CA SER A 39 -5.16 9.47 8.03
C SER A 39 -6.07 8.88 9.12
N VAL A 40 -7.18 9.54 9.46
CA VAL A 40 -8.08 9.08 10.52
C VAL A 40 -9.21 8.18 10.02
N THR A 41 -9.57 8.24 8.73
CA THR A 41 -10.58 7.34 8.16
C THR A 41 -10.00 6.06 7.59
N ASP A 42 -8.68 6.03 7.35
CA ASP A 42 -7.97 4.86 6.82
C ASP A 42 -7.50 3.89 7.92
N ASP A 43 -7.97 4.06 9.17
CA ASP A 43 -7.74 3.18 10.34
C ASP A 43 -8.01 1.68 10.09
N GLY A 44 -8.62 1.32 8.95
CA GLY A 44 -9.01 -0.05 8.60
C GLY A 44 -8.40 -0.62 7.32
N LYS A 45 -7.70 0.14 6.47
CA LYS A 45 -7.01 -0.46 5.30
C LYS A 45 -5.58 -0.85 5.65
N ARG A 46 -5.43 -1.66 6.71
CA ARG A 46 -4.45 -2.76 6.61
C ARG A 46 -4.72 -3.38 5.25
N ARG A 47 -3.73 -3.36 4.34
CA ARG A 47 -3.83 -3.97 3.00
C ARG A 47 -4.74 -5.18 3.13
N ARG A 48 -5.97 -5.10 2.60
CA ARG A 48 -6.94 -6.19 2.77
C ARG A 48 -6.18 -7.44 2.36
N LYS A 49 -6.06 -8.43 3.26
CA LYS A 49 -5.49 -9.71 2.85
C LYS A 49 -6.36 -10.16 1.69
N PRO A 50 -5.80 -10.38 0.49
CA PRO A 50 -6.60 -10.74 -0.66
C PRO A 50 -7.39 -12.00 -0.32
N THR A 51 -8.64 -12.04 -0.74
CA THR A 51 -9.48 -13.22 -0.49
C THR A 51 -8.91 -14.42 -1.22
N ILE A 52 -9.26 -15.62 -0.78
CA ILE A 52 -8.86 -16.86 -1.47
C ILE A 52 -9.29 -16.81 -2.95
N GLU A 53 -10.44 -16.22 -3.24
CA GLU A 53 -10.98 -16.04 -4.60
C GLU A 53 -10.15 -15.06 -5.46
N GLU A 54 -9.65 -13.98 -4.87
CA GLU A 54 -8.75 -13.04 -5.57
C GLU A 54 -7.39 -13.69 -5.85
N MET A 55 -6.90 -14.50 -4.92
CA MET A 55 -5.66 -15.27 -5.11
C MET A 55 -5.83 -16.35 -6.19
N THR A 56 -6.94 -17.08 -6.20
CA THR A 56 -7.19 -18.14 -7.20
C THR A 56 -7.45 -17.58 -8.59
N ARG A 57 -8.00 -16.36 -8.72
CA ARG A 57 -8.12 -15.68 -10.02
C ARG A 57 -6.76 -15.43 -10.69
N LEU A 58 -5.72 -15.17 -9.89
CA LEU A 58 -4.35 -14.96 -10.38
C LEU A 58 -3.58 -16.27 -10.55
N GLY A 59 -3.99 -17.33 -9.86
CA GLY A 59 -3.35 -18.64 -9.93
C GLY A 59 -3.69 -19.37 -11.23
N VAL A 60 -2.66 -19.68 -12.04
CA VAL A 60 -2.80 -20.62 -13.16
C VAL A 60 -2.73 -22.04 -12.60
N LYS A 61 -3.83 -22.79 -12.70
CA LYS A 61 -3.81 -24.21 -12.33
C LYS A 61 -2.95 -24.96 -13.36
N PRO A 62 -1.99 -25.79 -12.92
CA PRO A 62 -1.17 -26.58 -13.84
C PRO A 62 -2.07 -27.51 -14.67
N PRO A 63 -1.77 -27.70 -15.97
CA PRO A 63 -2.60 -28.52 -16.85
C PRO A 63 -2.58 -30.00 -16.45
N GLN A 64 -1.55 -30.44 -15.73
CA GLN A 64 -1.37 -31.82 -15.30
C GLN A 64 -0.92 -31.84 -13.84
N PRO A 65 -1.30 -32.87 -13.05
CA PRO A 65 -0.71 -33.10 -11.75
C PRO A 65 0.80 -33.29 -11.91
N PHE A 66 1.59 -32.66 -11.05
CA PHE A 66 3.02 -32.86 -10.99
C PHE A 66 3.45 -33.01 -9.54
N ASP A 67 4.50 -33.79 -9.31
CA ASP A 67 5.12 -33.90 -8.00
C ASP A 67 6.10 -32.74 -7.81
N LEU A 68 5.69 -31.75 -7.04
CA LEU A 68 6.49 -30.56 -6.76
C LEU A 68 7.82 -30.93 -6.10
N LYS A 69 7.83 -31.93 -5.21
CA LYS A 69 9.04 -32.30 -4.47
C LYS A 69 10.08 -32.91 -5.40
N LYS A 70 9.67 -33.85 -6.25
CA LYS A 70 10.56 -34.47 -7.22
C LYS A 70 11.19 -33.43 -8.16
N LEU A 71 10.38 -32.50 -8.66
CA LEU A 71 10.84 -31.40 -9.52
C LEU A 71 11.81 -30.46 -8.81
N THR A 72 11.56 -30.13 -7.54
CA THR A 72 12.49 -29.29 -6.77
C THR A 72 13.80 -30.01 -6.51
N ASP A 73 13.76 -31.30 -6.15
CA ASP A 73 14.95 -32.09 -5.86
C ASP A 73 15.84 -32.20 -7.11
N GLU A 74 15.25 -32.51 -8.29
CA GLU A 74 15.96 -32.52 -9.57
C GLU A 74 16.61 -31.16 -9.90
N MET A 75 15.91 -30.04 -9.69
CA MET A 75 16.44 -28.70 -9.95
C MET A 75 17.60 -28.32 -9.00
N TRP A 76 17.58 -28.79 -7.76
CA TRP A 76 18.67 -28.59 -6.80
C TRP A 76 19.87 -29.49 -7.09
N ASP A 77 19.64 -30.72 -7.53
CA ASP A 77 20.70 -31.65 -7.94
C ASP A 77 21.40 -31.20 -9.24
N GLU A 78 20.66 -30.64 -10.20
CA GLU A 78 21.21 -30.07 -11.44
C GLU A 78 22.01 -28.78 -11.22
N GLY A 79 21.68 -27.99 -10.19
CA GLY A 79 22.38 -26.75 -9.83
C GLY A 79 23.70 -26.94 -9.07
N LEU A 80 24.07 -28.19 -8.77
CA LEU A 80 25.29 -28.57 -8.04
C LEU A 80 26.41 -29.13 -8.94
N LEU A 81 26.22 -29.10 -10.26
CA LEU A 81 27.23 -29.39 -11.30
C LEU A 81 27.81 -28.09 -11.89
#